data_AF-A0A919I1E7-F1
#
_entry.id   AF-A0A919I1E7-F1
#
_cell.length_a   1.000
_cell.length_b   1.000
_cell.length_c   1.000
_cell.angle_alpha   90.00
_cell.angle_beta   90.00
_cell.angle_gamma   90.00
#
_symmetry.space_group_name_H-M   'P 1'
#
loop_
_entity.id
_entity.type
_entity.pdbx_description
1 polymer ?
#
loop_
_entity_poly.entity_id
_entity_poly.type
_entity_poly.pdbx_seq_one_letter_code
_entity_poly.pdbx_strand_id
1 'polypeptide(L)'
;MGNLPAAAAESTGFRLRDGALETLRGASDCRGGGWEKITNPAAIVVTRFSVQRQVTPGFAPELSVTLAARSAQQTGLTSEVEQRVTGYNL
;
A
#
# COMPACT_ATOMS: atom_id res chain seq x y z
N MET A 1 29.07 -6.11 12.69
CA MET A 1 27.71 -6.65 12.93
C MET A 1 26.92 -5.61 13.72
N GLY A 2 26.17 -4.74 13.03
CA GLY A 2 25.34 -3.71 13.65
C GLY A 2 23.87 -4.15 13.56
N ASN A 3 23.28 -4.44 14.71
CA ASN A 3 21.87 -4.83 14.85
C ASN A 3 20.99 -3.58 14.67
N LEU A 4 20.12 -3.57 13.66
CA LEU A 4 19.02 -2.60 13.53
C LEU A 4 17.67 -3.32 13.75
N PRO A 5 17.27 -3.71 14.99
CA PRO A 5 16.04 -4.48 15.17
C PRO A 5 14.82 -3.62 15.49
N ALA A 6 14.93 -2.29 15.62
CA ALA A 6 13.82 -1.45 16.07
C ALA A 6 12.99 -0.84 14.92
N ALA A 7 13.65 -0.33 13.86
CA ALA A 7 12.95 0.40 12.79
C ALA A 7 12.04 -0.49 11.91
N ALA A 8 12.38 -1.78 11.78
CA ALA A 8 11.54 -2.72 11.05
C ALA A 8 10.26 -3.09 11.81
N ALA A 9 10.24 -3.06 13.14
CA ALA A 9 9.03 -3.42 13.90
C ALA A 9 7.94 -2.32 13.89
N GLU A 10 8.34 -1.09 13.54
CA GLU A 10 7.49 0.11 13.45
C GLU A 10 6.92 0.34 12.03
N SER A 11 7.43 -0.35 11.00
CA SER A 11 6.96 -0.18 9.63
C SER A 11 5.80 -1.11 9.28
N THR A 12 4.94 -0.66 8.38
CA THR A 12 3.84 -1.47 7.83
C THR A 12 3.98 -1.48 6.31
N GLY A 13 4.10 -2.66 5.71
CA GLY A 13 4.13 -2.83 4.27
C GLY A 13 2.75 -3.17 3.72
N PHE A 14 2.54 -2.82 2.45
CA PHE A 14 1.31 -3.09 1.71
C PHE A 14 1.63 -3.78 0.41
N ARG A 15 0.79 -4.75 0.00
CA ARG A 15 0.89 -5.34 -1.34
C ARG A 15 -0.50 -5.66 -1.90
N LEU A 16 -0.60 -5.66 -3.22
CA LEU A 16 -1.76 -6.17 -3.94
C LEU A 16 -1.51 -7.62 -4.33
N ARG A 17 -2.40 -8.53 -3.92
CA ARG A 17 -2.35 -9.94 -4.31
C ARG A 17 -3.76 -10.52 -4.45
N ASP A 18 -4.02 -11.19 -5.57
CA ASP A 18 -5.29 -11.87 -5.86
C ASP A 18 -6.54 -10.97 -5.66
N GLY A 19 -6.43 -9.69 -6.04
CA GLY A 19 -7.50 -8.71 -5.90
C GLY A 19 -7.73 -8.20 -4.47
N ALA A 20 -6.90 -8.61 -3.50
CA ALA A 20 -6.89 -8.10 -2.14
C ALA A 20 -5.71 -7.15 -1.91
N LEU A 21 -5.96 -6.04 -1.21
CA LEU A 21 -4.90 -5.34 -0.51
C LEU A 21 -4.57 -6.09 0.78
N GLU A 22 -3.29 -6.38 0.96
CA GLU A 22 -2.75 -7.07 2.13
C GLU A 22 -1.76 -6.16 2.87
N THR A 23 -1.63 -6.34 4.19
CA THR A 23 -0.69 -5.64 5.07
C THR A 23 0.23 -6.61 5.82
N LEU A 24 1.45 -6.17 6.14
CA LEU A 24 2.39 -6.91 6.99
C LEU A 24 3.28 -5.94 7.78
N ARG A 25 3.30 -6.10 9.11
CA ARG A 25 4.23 -5.37 9.99
C ARG A 25 5.66 -5.82 9.71
N GLY A 26 6.57 -4.86 9.58
CA GLY A 26 7.98 -5.10 9.32
C GLY A 26 8.30 -5.78 8.01
N ALA A 27 7.40 -5.65 7.03
CA ALA A 27 7.70 -6.07 5.67
C ALA A 27 8.89 -5.26 5.13
N SER A 28 9.93 -5.98 4.71
CA SER A 28 11.07 -5.42 3.99
C SER A 28 10.96 -5.63 2.47
N ASP A 29 10.12 -6.56 2.03
CA ASP A 29 9.78 -6.79 0.63
C ASP A 29 8.33 -7.31 0.50
N CYS A 30 7.87 -7.54 -0.74
CA CYS A 30 6.51 -8.00 -1.02
C CYS A 30 6.33 -9.53 -0.99
N ARG A 31 7.37 -10.29 -0.65
CA ARG A 31 7.39 -11.77 -0.74
C ARG A 31 7.03 -12.38 0.63
N GLY A 32 7.02 -13.71 0.69
CA GLY A 32 6.77 -14.46 1.92
C GLY A 32 5.30 -14.49 2.37
N GLY A 33 5.11 -15.16 3.51
CA GLY A 33 3.82 -15.34 4.19
C GLY A 33 3.59 -14.32 5.32
N GLY A 34 2.52 -14.51 6.10
CA GLY A 34 2.19 -13.66 7.25
C GLY A 34 1.40 -12.39 6.92
N TRP A 35 1.08 -12.18 5.64
CA TRP A 35 0.29 -11.05 5.17
C TRP A 35 -1.18 -11.20 5.53
N GLU A 36 -1.77 -10.12 6.04
CA GLU A 36 -3.18 -10.02 6.41
C GLU A 36 -3.98 -9.29 5.33
N LYS A 37 -5.11 -9.84 4.91
CA LYS A 37 -6.01 -9.16 3.97
C LYS A 37 -6.80 -8.08 4.69
N ILE A 38 -6.73 -6.85 4.21
CA ILE A 38 -7.50 -5.70 4.74
C ILE A 38 -8.68 -5.31 3.85
N THR A 39 -8.79 -5.92 2.67
CA THR A 39 -9.97 -5.86 1.80
C THR A 39 -10.53 -7.25 1.58
N ASN A 40 -11.83 -7.36 1.35
CA ASN A 40 -12.50 -8.61 0.98
C ASN A 40 -12.71 -8.68 -0.55
N PRO A 41 -11.97 -9.54 -1.30
CA PRO A 41 -12.14 -9.72 -2.74
C PRO A 41 -13.53 -10.18 -3.17
N ALA A 42 -14.26 -10.84 -2.27
CA ALA A 42 -15.64 -11.22 -2.54
C ALA A 42 -16.57 -10.00 -2.59
N ALA A 43 -16.18 -8.83 -2.05
CA ALA A 43 -16.94 -7.58 -2.06
C ALA A 43 -16.35 -6.53 -3.01
N ILE A 44 -15.05 -6.28 -2.89
CA ILE A 44 -14.32 -5.33 -3.74
C ILE A 44 -13.05 -5.99 -4.25
N VAL A 45 -12.84 -5.94 -5.56
CA VAL A 45 -11.60 -6.41 -6.19
C VAL A 45 -10.73 -5.19 -6.42
N VAL A 46 -9.61 -5.10 -5.69
CA VAL A 46 -8.59 -4.08 -5.93
C VAL A 46 -7.88 -4.41 -7.23
N THR A 47 -7.89 -3.46 -8.17
CA THR A 47 -7.31 -3.62 -9.51
C THR A 47 -6.00 -2.87 -9.67
N ARG A 48 -5.78 -1.84 -8.86
CA ARG A 48 -4.53 -1.08 -8.85
C ARG A 48 -4.21 -0.62 -7.44
N PHE A 49 -2.97 -0.83 -7.03
CA PHE A 49 -2.35 -0.18 -5.88
C PHE A 49 -0.96 0.29 -6.31
N SER A 50 -0.71 1.59 -6.28
CA SER A 50 0.61 2.14 -6.62
C SER A 50 0.99 3.27 -5.67
N VAL A 51 2.24 3.25 -5.23
CA VAL A 51 2.84 4.32 -4.44
C VAL A 51 3.95 4.94 -5.28
N GLN A 52 3.87 6.25 -5.50
CA GLN A 52 4.88 7.01 -6.23
C GLN A 52 5.47 8.06 -5.31
N ARG A 53 6.81 8.13 -5.26
CA ARG A 53 7.52 9.16 -4.51
C ARG A 53 7.96 10.27 -5.46
N GLN A 54 7.50 11.49 -5.20
CA GLN A 54 7.94 12.70 -5.87
C GLN A 54 8.96 13.41 -4.98
N VAL A 55 10.11 13.76 -5.56
CA VAL A 55 11.18 14.49 -4.89
C VAL A 55 11.41 15.79 -5.63
N THR A 56 11.10 16.90 -4.97
CA THR A 56 11.31 18.24 -5.51
C THR A 56 12.42 18.91 -4.70
N PRO A 57 13.52 19.37 -5.32
CA PRO A 57 14.60 20.04 -4.60
C PRO A 57 14.08 21.23 -3.78
N GLY A 58 14.47 21.30 -2.51
CA GLY A 58 14.02 22.35 -1.59
C GLY A 58 12.67 22.10 -0.91
N PHE A 59 11.99 20.98 -1.20
CA PHE A 59 10.72 20.60 -0.57
C PHE A 59 10.81 19.22 0.09
N ALA A 60 9.92 18.97 1.05
CA ALA A 60 9.75 17.63 1.61
C ALA A 60 9.22 16.66 0.54
N PRO A 61 9.62 15.38 0.57
CA PRO A 61 9.14 14.39 -0.38
C PRO A 61 7.63 14.19 -0.23
N GLU A 62 6.95 14.04 -1.36
CA GLU A 62 5.53 13.71 -1.43
C GLU A 62 5.36 12.27 -1.92
N LEU A 63 4.44 11.54 -1.28
CA LEU A 63 3.99 10.24 -1.72
C LEU A 63 2.59 10.39 -2.32
N SER A 64 2.40 9.95 -3.57
CA SER A 64 1.09 9.74 -4.14
C SER A 64 0.72 8.27 -4.05
N VAL A 65 -0.43 7.97 -3.45
CA VAL A 65 -0.99 6.63 -3.33
C VAL A 65 -2.24 6.56 -4.20
N THR A 66 -2.21 5.70 -5.22
CA THR A 66 -3.38 5.41 -6.07
C THR A 66 -3.97 4.07 -5.67
N LEU A 67 -5.29 4.04 -5.45
CA LEU A 67 -6.06 2.83 -5.24
C LEU A 67 -7.24 2.81 -6.22
N ALA A 68 -7.31 1.79 -7.06
CA ALA A 68 -8.47 1.52 -7.91
C ALA A 68 -9.09 0.17 -7.55
N ALA A 69 -10.42 0.12 -7.55
CA ALA A 69 -11.18 -1.08 -7.26
C ALA A 69 -12.47 -1.15 -8.07
N ARG A 70 -13.01 -2.34 -8.17
CA ARG A 70 -14.35 -2.61 -8.72
C ARG A 70 -15.18 -3.42 -7.75
N SER A 71 -16.49 -3.28 -7.83
CA SER A 71 -17.40 -4.19 -7.10
C SER A 71 -17.30 -5.61 -7.67
N ALA A 72 -17.40 -6.61 -6.79
CA ALA A 72 -17.56 -8.01 -7.19
C ALA A 72 -19.02 -8.38 -7.47
N GLN A 73 -19.98 -7.60 -6.95
CA GLN A 73 -21.42 -7.83 -6.98
C GLN A 73 -22.11 -7.05 -8.09
N GLN A 74 -21.55 -5.89 -8.45
CA GLN A 74 -22.16 -4.94 -9.36
C GLN A 74 -21.25 -4.70 -10.56
N THR A 75 -21.65 -5.24 -11.70
CA THR A 75 -20.96 -5.03 -12.97
C THR A 75 -20.92 -3.55 -13.31
N GLY A 76 -19.74 -3.05 -13.70
CA GLY A 76 -19.53 -1.66 -14.12
C GLY A 76 -19.32 -0.66 -12.98
N LEU A 77 -19.55 -1.04 -11.71
CA LEU A 77 -19.21 -0.18 -10.58
C LEU A 77 -17.70 -0.23 -10.31
N THR A 78 -17.02 0.87 -10.63
CA THR A 78 -15.59 1.07 -10.43
C THR A 78 -15.33 2.38 -9.69
N SER A 79 -14.22 2.44 -8.98
CA SER A 79 -13.77 3.64 -8.27
C SER A 79 -12.25 3.70 -8.27
N GLU A 80 -11.71 4.91 -8.41
CA GLU A 80 -10.29 5.19 -8.25
C GLU A 80 -10.13 6.42 -7.35
N VAL A 81 -9.18 6.34 -6.44
CA VAL A 81 -8.79 7.44 -5.56
C VAL A 81 -7.28 7.61 -5.58
N GLU A 82 -6.84 8.86 -5.68
CA GLU A 82 -5.46 9.27 -5.45
C GLU A 82 -5.41 10.06 -4.13
N GLN A 83 -4.44 9.75 -3.28
CA GLN A 83 -4.15 10.48 -2.04
C GLN A 83 -2.69 10.90 -2.02
N ARG A 84 -2.42 12.16 -1.66
CA ARG A 84 -1.07 12.70 -1.56
C ARG A 84 -0.71 12.96 -0.12
N VAL A 85 0.48 12.51 0.27
CA VAL A 85 0.98 12.58 1.64
C VAL A 85 2.38 13.17 1.62
N THR A 86 2.57 14.32 2.25
CA THR A 86 3.90 14.89 2.50
C THR A 86 4.39 14.38 3.85
N GLY A 87 5.54 13.72 3.87
CA GLY A 87 6.11 13.18 5.10
C GLY A 87 7.35 13.96 5.55
N TYR A 88 7.41 14.30 6.84
CA TYR A 88 8.57 14.98 7.44
C TYR A 88 9.58 14.02 8.10
N ASN A 89 9.30 12.71 8.16
CA ASN A 89 10.19 11.65 8.68
C ASN A 89 9.79 10.28 8.08
N LEU A 90 9.85 10.14 6.74
CA LEU A 90 9.61 8.87 6.07
C LEU A 90 10.84 7.97 6.08
#